data_AF-A0A524GT43-F1
#
_entry.id   AF-A0A524GT43-F1
#
_cell.length_a   1.000
_cell.length_b   1.000
_cell.length_c   1.000
_cell.angle_alpha   90.00
_cell.angle_beta   90.00
_cell.angle_gamma   90.00
#
_symmetry.space_group_name_H-M   'P 1'
#
loop_
_entity.id
_entity.type
_entity.pdbx_description
1 polymer ?
#
loop_
_entity_poly.entity_id
_entity_poly.type
_entity_poly.pdbx_seq_one_letter_code
_entity_poly.pdbx_strand_id
1 'polypeptide(L)'
;MKETLLDSAGKDRFVGAYRYDGYSLFDILEKRILQKTNAEEFGPMIDVFVEIENEKGEKVVFSWGELCYPNNLHRILIANDVSRIVPSKTKDLWKLPSESKIIAGNDLITEINISSPVKVTVKSFPESFKVVKDLSPMVSERIVLFDQGNPKGVVVDYPLGREITYNTIFYGRGKGIHSTEPFTGLMLKDILARAYPVSRENLQKGIMCISAEDGYRAAFSFSEVFNRNDQQEFLLVGTKKGEDGGLFRIFPAADFFSDRAIKSVSEIHLGY
;
A
#
# COMPACT_ATOMS: atom_id res chain seq x y z
N MET A 1 -14.52 -12.89 -2.27
CA MET A 1 -13.60 -12.57 -1.17
C MET A 1 -13.71 -13.62 -0.07
N LYS A 2 -12.58 -14.03 0.51
CA LYS A 2 -12.53 -14.74 1.80
C LYS A 2 -12.35 -13.70 2.88
N GLU A 3 -13.21 -13.67 3.89
CA GLU A 3 -13.01 -12.82 5.05
C GLU A 3 -12.22 -13.58 6.12
N THR A 4 -11.18 -12.93 6.60
CA THR A 4 -10.23 -13.47 7.57
C THR A 4 -9.89 -12.36 8.54
N LEU A 5 -9.98 -12.62 9.84
CA LEU A 5 -9.63 -11.68 10.89
C LEU A 5 -8.47 -12.25 11.72
N LEU A 6 -7.81 -11.41 12.49
CA LEU A 6 -6.86 -11.88 13.50
C LEU A 6 -7.63 -12.34 14.74
N ASP A 7 -7.24 -13.48 15.29
CA ASP A 7 -7.66 -13.91 16.62
C ASP A 7 -6.85 -13.20 17.73
N SER A 8 -7.14 -13.52 19.00
CA SER A 8 -6.47 -12.90 20.14
C SER A 8 -4.98 -13.25 20.25
N ALA A 9 -4.52 -14.29 19.56
CA ALA A 9 -3.11 -14.70 19.46
C ALA A 9 -2.43 -14.15 18.19
N GLY A 10 -3.14 -13.35 17.37
CA GLY A 10 -2.63 -12.80 16.12
C GLY A 10 -2.61 -13.80 14.97
N LYS A 11 -3.34 -14.92 15.06
CA LYS A 11 -3.45 -15.90 13.97
C LYS A 11 -4.65 -15.64 13.08
N ASP A 12 -4.54 -16.09 11.83
CA ASP A 12 -5.59 -16.03 10.83
C ASP A 12 -6.82 -16.84 11.25
N ARG A 13 -7.97 -16.18 11.27
CA ARG A 13 -9.27 -16.78 11.56
C ARG A 13 -10.24 -16.47 10.43
N PHE A 14 -10.53 -17.49 9.64
CA PHE A 14 -11.55 -17.42 8.60
C PHE A 14 -12.95 -17.18 9.20
N VAL A 15 -13.72 -16.25 8.62
CA VAL A 15 -15.07 -15.91 9.09
C VAL A 15 -16.16 -16.07 8.02
N GLY A 16 -15.78 -16.22 6.76
CA GLY A 16 -16.72 -16.59 5.70
C GLY A 16 -16.19 -16.28 4.30
N ALA A 17 -16.92 -16.75 3.28
CA ALA A 17 -16.63 -16.44 1.90
C ALA A 17 -17.86 -15.85 1.21
N TYR A 18 -17.66 -14.69 0.58
CA TYR A 18 -18.74 -13.89 0.01
C TYR A 18 -18.35 -13.32 -1.35
N ARG A 19 -19.35 -13.08 -2.18
CA ARG A 19 -19.27 -12.16 -3.29
C ARG A 19 -19.89 -10.84 -2.83
N TYR A 20 -19.16 -9.75 -3.04
CA TYR A 20 -19.61 -8.40 -2.76
C TYR A 20 -19.76 -7.66 -4.07
N ASP A 21 -20.84 -6.89 -4.18
CA ASP A 21 -21.10 -5.99 -5.28
C ASP A 21 -21.33 -4.57 -4.71
N GLY A 22 -20.88 -3.54 -5.43
CA GLY A 22 -20.95 -2.16 -4.97
C GLY A 22 -20.16 -1.19 -5.83
N TYR A 23 -19.91 -0.01 -5.29
CA TYR A 23 -19.22 1.07 -6.00
C TYR A 23 -17.74 1.08 -5.65
N SER A 24 -16.88 1.16 -6.65
CA SER A 24 -15.44 1.31 -6.43
C SER A 24 -15.13 2.67 -5.82
N LEU A 25 -14.23 2.70 -4.83
CA LEU A 25 -13.69 3.97 -4.32
C LEU A 25 -12.99 4.75 -5.44
N PHE A 26 -12.37 4.07 -6.41
CA PHE A 26 -11.81 4.71 -7.60
C PHE A 26 -12.86 5.54 -8.36
N ASP A 27 -14.00 4.94 -8.72
CA ASP A 27 -15.07 5.60 -9.49
C ASP A 27 -15.70 6.80 -8.75
N ILE A 28 -15.67 6.75 -7.42
CA ILE A 28 -16.17 7.83 -6.56
C ILE A 28 -15.17 8.99 -6.55
N LEU A 29 -13.88 8.68 -6.42
CA LEU A 29 -12.82 9.66 -6.21
C LEU A 29 -12.32 10.28 -7.50
N GLU A 30 -12.28 9.54 -8.62
CA GLU A 30 -11.82 10.07 -9.92
C GLU A 30 -12.67 11.26 -10.40
N LYS A 31 -13.92 11.33 -9.95
CA LYS A 31 -14.90 12.38 -10.31
C LYS A 31 -14.75 13.65 -9.46
N ARG A 32 -13.68 13.77 -8.69
CA ARG A 32 -13.45 14.88 -7.76
C ARG A 32 -12.14 15.57 -8.09
N ILE A 33 -12.17 16.90 -8.05
CA ILE A 33 -10.95 17.72 -8.10
C ILE A 33 -10.43 17.81 -6.67
N LEU A 34 -9.26 17.24 -6.44
CA LEU A 34 -8.64 17.21 -5.12
C LEU A 34 -7.77 18.45 -4.91
N GLN A 35 -7.97 19.11 -3.78
CA GLN A 35 -7.11 20.18 -3.30
C GLN A 35 -6.12 19.60 -2.30
N LYS A 36 -4.95 19.24 -2.79
CA LYS A 36 -3.90 18.62 -1.97
C LYS A 36 -3.24 19.67 -1.06
N THR A 37 -3.15 19.37 0.23
CA THR A 37 -2.69 20.34 1.24
C THR A 37 -1.22 20.74 1.07
N ASN A 38 -0.35 19.81 0.67
CA ASN A 38 1.07 20.07 0.46
C ASN A 38 1.44 20.24 -1.03
N ALA A 39 0.50 20.66 -1.89
CA ALA A 39 0.71 20.76 -3.34
C ALA A 39 1.88 21.67 -3.75
N GLU A 40 2.16 22.72 -2.97
CA GLU A 40 3.28 23.63 -3.19
C GLU A 40 4.63 22.97 -2.92
N GLU A 41 4.69 22.05 -1.96
CA GLU A 41 5.90 21.30 -1.59
C GLU A 41 6.11 20.11 -2.53
N PHE A 42 5.05 19.33 -2.75
CA PHE A 42 5.08 18.12 -3.56
C PHE A 42 3.81 18.03 -4.40
N GLY A 43 3.94 18.21 -5.71
CA GLY A 43 2.81 18.22 -6.64
C GLY A 43 2.15 16.85 -6.90
N PRO A 44 2.91 15.74 -7.03
CA PRO A 44 2.32 14.42 -7.32
C PRO A 44 1.31 13.95 -6.25
N MET A 45 0.32 13.17 -6.67
CA MET A 45 -0.73 12.63 -5.79
C MET A 45 -0.34 11.33 -5.07
N ILE A 46 0.89 10.85 -5.26
CA ILE A 46 1.31 9.53 -4.78
C ILE A 46 1.61 9.47 -3.28
N ASP A 47 1.71 10.61 -2.58
CA ASP A 47 1.79 10.73 -1.12
C ASP A 47 0.43 11.07 -0.47
N VAL A 48 -0.66 10.92 -1.22
CA VAL A 48 -2.03 11.07 -0.73
C VAL A 48 -2.57 9.72 -0.26
N PHE A 49 -3.45 9.76 0.73
CA PHE A 49 -4.22 8.61 1.18
C PHE A 49 -5.66 9.01 1.51
N VAL A 50 -6.50 8.01 1.70
CA VAL A 50 -7.93 8.15 1.97
C VAL A 50 -8.23 7.49 3.31
N GLU A 51 -8.85 8.22 4.21
CA GLU A 51 -9.42 7.72 5.47
C GLU A 51 -10.92 7.54 5.30
N ILE A 52 -11.41 6.33 5.58
CA ILE A 52 -12.83 6.01 5.64
C ILE A 52 -13.25 5.90 7.11
N GLU A 53 -14.33 6.58 7.47
CA GLU A 53 -14.91 6.55 8.81
C GLU A 53 -16.35 6.02 8.74
N ASN A 54 -16.72 5.15 9.69
CA ASN A 54 -18.08 4.62 9.80
C ASN A 54 -18.92 5.31 10.90
N GLU A 55 -20.20 4.93 10.99
CA GLU A 55 -21.16 5.47 11.98
C GLU A 55 -20.72 5.31 13.44
N LYS A 56 -19.81 4.37 13.72
CA LYS A 56 -19.27 4.08 15.06
C LYS A 56 -17.95 4.81 15.33
N GLY A 57 -17.45 5.61 14.37
CA GLY A 57 -16.16 6.28 14.44
C GLY A 57 -14.95 5.36 14.21
N GLU A 58 -15.17 4.12 13.76
CA GLU A 58 -14.08 3.25 13.32
C GLU A 58 -13.49 3.81 12.02
N LYS A 59 -12.17 3.73 11.90
CA LYS A 59 -11.41 4.34 10.81
C LYS A 59 -10.49 3.34 10.15
N VAL A 60 -10.46 3.40 8.83
CA VAL A 60 -9.52 2.64 7.99
C VAL A 60 -8.91 3.50 6.90
N VAL A 61 -7.74 3.10 6.39
CA VAL A 61 -6.99 3.90 5.44
C VAL A 61 -6.53 3.13 4.21
N PHE A 62 -6.56 3.78 3.05
CA PHE A 62 -6.05 3.27 1.77
C PHE A 62 -5.13 4.32 1.15
N SER A 63 -4.00 3.93 0.59
CA SER A 63 -3.20 4.89 -0.17
C SER A 63 -3.91 5.28 -1.46
N TRP A 64 -3.62 6.47 -1.97
CA TRP A 64 -4.07 6.87 -3.30
C TRP A 64 -3.53 5.94 -4.39
N GLY A 65 -2.32 5.42 -4.17
CA GLY A 65 -1.69 4.47 -5.07
C GLY A 65 -2.46 3.16 -5.20
N GLU A 66 -2.87 2.56 -4.08
CA GLU A 66 -3.66 1.32 -4.09
C GLU A 66 -5.02 1.48 -4.78
N LEU A 67 -5.57 2.69 -4.78
CA LEU A 67 -6.85 3.01 -5.42
C LEU A 67 -6.74 3.29 -6.92
N CYS A 68 -5.69 4.02 -7.33
CA CYS A 68 -5.61 4.63 -8.66
C CYS A 68 -4.48 4.12 -9.55
N TYR A 69 -3.52 3.38 -8.99
CA TYR A 69 -2.34 2.89 -9.70
C TYR A 69 -2.28 1.37 -9.91
N PRO A 70 -3.15 0.48 -9.35
CA PRO A 70 -2.92 -0.95 -9.47
C PRO A 70 -3.19 -1.48 -10.88
N ASN A 71 -2.54 -2.60 -11.23
CA ASN A 71 -2.85 -3.41 -12.42
C ASN A 71 -4.30 -3.90 -12.43
N ASN A 72 -4.85 -4.17 -11.23
CA ASN A 72 -6.22 -4.61 -11.03
C ASN A 72 -7.02 -3.53 -10.30
N LEU A 73 -7.56 -2.57 -11.06
CA LEU A 73 -8.44 -1.52 -10.55
C LEU A 73 -9.78 -2.07 -10.01
N HIS A 74 -10.50 -1.23 -9.28
CA HIS A 74 -11.84 -1.51 -8.73
C HIS A 74 -11.89 -2.69 -7.77
N ARG A 75 -10.82 -2.90 -7.00
CA ARG A 75 -10.77 -3.93 -5.94
C ARG A 75 -11.11 -3.42 -4.56
N ILE A 76 -11.21 -2.10 -4.37
CA ILE A 76 -11.63 -1.50 -3.10
C ILE A 76 -13.01 -0.87 -3.30
N LEU A 77 -14.01 -1.45 -2.62
CA LEU A 77 -15.42 -1.14 -2.84
C LEU A 77 -16.10 -0.61 -1.59
N ILE A 78 -17.12 0.23 -1.78
CA ILE A 78 -18.25 0.37 -0.86
C ILE A 78 -19.32 -0.61 -1.33
N ALA A 79 -19.36 -1.79 -0.70
CA ALA A 79 -20.30 -2.85 -1.02
C ALA A 79 -21.67 -2.59 -0.41
N ASN A 80 -22.71 -2.68 -1.24
CA ASN A 80 -24.12 -2.54 -0.82
C ASN A 80 -24.94 -3.82 -1.06
N ASP A 81 -24.35 -4.83 -1.71
CA ASP A 81 -24.95 -6.13 -1.91
C ASP A 81 -23.93 -7.24 -1.61
N VAL A 82 -24.44 -8.37 -1.10
CA VAL A 82 -23.62 -9.50 -0.68
C VAL A 82 -24.35 -10.82 -0.90
N SER A 83 -23.62 -11.79 -1.45
CA SER A 83 -24.07 -13.17 -1.58
C SER A 83 -23.04 -14.15 -1.01
N ARG A 84 -23.51 -15.28 -0.49
CA ARG A 84 -22.64 -16.35 0.05
C ARG A 84 -21.99 -17.13 -1.08
N ILE A 85 -20.75 -17.54 -0.89
CA ILE A 85 -20.10 -18.54 -1.75
C ILE A 85 -20.21 -19.92 -1.08
N VAL A 86 -21.32 -20.63 -1.30
CA VAL A 86 -21.57 -21.89 -0.57
C VAL A 86 -20.66 -23.02 -1.09
N PRO A 87 -19.84 -23.67 -0.23
CA PRO A 87 -18.99 -24.78 -0.64
C PRO A 87 -19.84 -25.97 -1.07
N SER A 88 -19.46 -26.61 -2.18
CA SER A 88 -20.30 -27.64 -2.82
C SER A 88 -20.51 -28.89 -1.98
N LYS A 89 -19.55 -29.26 -1.12
CA LYS A 89 -19.59 -30.47 -0.29
C LYS A 89 -20.15 -30.25 1.11
N THR A 90 -19.55 -29.34 1.88
CA THR A 90 -19.95 -29.11 3.29
C THR A 90 -21.24 -28.31 3.41
N LYS A 91 -21.59 -27.52 2.38
CA LYS A 91 -22.77 -26.65 2.36
C LYS A 91 -22.80 -25.62 3.49
N ASP A 92 -21.63 -25.24 4.01
CA ASP A 92 -21.53 -24.26 5.09
C ASP A 92 -22.19 -22.93 4.71
N LEU A 93 -23.01 -22.39 5.61
CA LEU A 93 -23.74 -21.14 5.42
C LEU A 93 -23.27 -20.10 6.44
N TRP A 94 -22.26 -19.31 6.09
CA TRP A 94 -21.80 -18.23 6.95
C TRP A 94 -22.84 -17.10 7.08
N LYS A 95 -22.79 -16.32 8.16
CA LYS A 95 -23.74 -15.23 8.37
C LYS A 95 -23.53 -14.15 7.30
N LEU A 96 -24.58 -13.83 6.52
CA LEU A 96 -24.50 -12.70 5.60
C LEU A 96 -24.39 -11.39 6.41
N PRO A 97 -23.46 -10.50 6.05
CA PRO A 97 -23.50 -9.12 6.49
C PRO A 97 -24.85 -8.49 6.11
N SER A 98 -25.39 -7.65 7.00
CA SER A 98 -26.65 -6.92 6.78
C SER A 98 -26.44 -5.43 6.51
N GLU A 99 -25.20 -4.96 6.64
CA GLU A 99 -24.82 -3.55 6.52
C GLU A 99 -23.93 -3.37 5.28
N SER A 100 -23.94 -2.16 4.72
CA SER A 100 -22.94 -1.74 3.74
C SER A 100 -21.54 -1.91 4.33
N LYS A 101 -20.53 -2.21 3.51
CA LYS A 101 -19.18 -2.52 4.00
C LYS A 101 -18.10 -2.00 3.07
N ILE A 102 -17.00 -1.53 3.64
CA ILE A 102 -15.76 -1.39 2.88
C ILE A 102 -15.16 -2.76 2.61
N ILE A 103 -14.74 -3.00 1.38
CA ILE A 103 -14.17 -4.28 0.94
C ILE A 103 -12.82 -4.03 0.27
N ALA A 104 -11.74 -4.55 0.85
CA ALA A 104 -10.39 -4.56 0.25
C ALA A 104 -10.09 -5.90 -0.43
N GLY A 105 -10.43 -6.03 -1.72
CA GLY A 105 -10.46 -7.30 -2.45
C GLY A 105 -9.15 -8.10 -2.51
N ASN A 106 -8.01 -7.42 -2.36
CA ASN A 106 -6.69 -8.03 -2.48
C ASN A 106 -6.08 -8.42 -1.12
N ASP A 107 -6.72 -8.08 -0.01
CA ASP A 107 -6.21 -8.35 1.33
C ASP A 107 -6.39 -9.82 1.73
N LEU A 108 -5.37 -10.39 2.37
CA LEU A 108 -5.45 -11.70 3.02
C LEU A 108 -6.28 -11.61 4.31
N ILE A 109 -5.93 -10.64 5.16
CA ILE A 109 -6.56 -10.34 6.44
C ILE A 109 -7.45 -9.10 6.29
N THR A 110 -8.74 -9.28 6.42
CA THR A 110 -9.77 -8.28 6.10
C THR A 110 -10.16 -7.42 7.31
N GLU A 111 -9.21 -7.12 8.20
CA GLU A 111 -9.44 -6.24 9.36
C GLU A 111 -9.85 -4.82 8.93
N ILE A 112 -9.44 -4.40 7.73
CA ILE A 112 -9.79 -3.13 7.12
C ILE A 112 -11.25 -3.04 6.63
N ASN A 113 -11.95 -4.18 6.55
CA ASN A 113 -13.33 -4.20 6.08
C ASN A 113 -14.29 -3.79 7.20
N ILE A 114 -14.53 -2.47 7.36
CA ILE A 114 -15.48 -1.93 8.34
C ILE A 114 -16.89 -1.79 7.75
N SER A 115 -17.92 -1.96 8.59
CA SER A 115 -19.32 -1.78 8.22
C SER A 115 -19.74 -0.31 8.25
N SER A 116 -20.83 0.02 7.54
CA SER A 116 -21.54 1.31 7.52
C SER A 116 -20.63 2.53 7.29
N PRO A 117 -19.81 2.57 6.22
CA PRO A 117 -18.98 3.73 5.93
C PRO A 117 -19.85 4.97 5.62
N VAL A 118 -19.55 6.09 6.27
CA VAL A 118 -20.33 7.35 6.14
C VAL A 118 -19.51 8.54 5.68
N LYS A 119 -18.18 8.48 5.80
CA LYS A 119 -17.31 9.60 5.46
C LYS A 119 -16.04 9.12 4.78
N VAL A 120 -15.67 9.83 3.73
CA VAL A 120 -14.42 9.67 2.98
C VAL A 120 -13.63 10.96 3.12
N THR A 121 -12.43 10.89 3.69
CA THR A 121 -11.53 12.04 3.86
C THR A 121 -10.25 11.78 3.09
N VAL A 122 -9.89 12.70 2.19
CA VAL A 122 -8.62 12.64 1.46
C VAL A 122 -7.58 13.45 2.24
N LYS A 123 -6.40 12.86 2.47
CA LYS A 123 -5.32 13.45 3.26
C LYS A 123 -4.00 13.37 2.50
N SER A 124 -3.16 14.39 2.61
CA SER A 124 -1.75 14.28 2.24
C SER A 124 -0.98 13.68 3.41
N PHE A 125 0.11 12.95 3.15
CA PHE A 125 1.03 12.56 4.21
C PHE A 125 1.51 13.83 4.94
N PRO A 126 1.42 13.91 6.28
CA PRO A 126 1.57 15.18 6.98
C PRO A 126 3.02 15.61 7.20
N GLU A 127 3.98 14.72 7.00
CA GLU A 127 5.39 15.07 7.12
C GLU A 127 5.89 15.78 5.86
N SER A 128 6.70 16.82 6.09
CA SER A 128 7.36 17.57 5.04
C SER A 128 8.76 17.02 4.76
N PHE A 129 9.12 16.97 3.48
CA PHE A 129 10.44 16.55 3.03
C PHE A 129 11.02 17.62 2.12
N LYS A 130 12.30 17.91 2.29
CA LYS A 130 12.99 18.87 1.43
C LYS A 130 13.09 18.30 0.01
N VAL A 131 12.38 18.90 -0.93
CA VAL A 131 12.45 18.53 -2.34
C VAL A 131 13.62 19.22 -3.03
N VAL A 132 14.53 18.45 -3.62
CA VAL A 132 15.68 18.94 -4.37
C VAL A 132 15.57 18.46 -5.81
N LYS A 133 15.08 19.35 -6.70
CA LYS A 133 14.94 19.02 -8.13
C LYS A 133 16.31 18.78 -8.77
N ASP A 134 16.35 17.82 -9.69
CA ASP A 134 17.53 17.49 -10.50
C ASP A 134 18.79 17.15 -9.68
N LEU A 135 18.60 16.60 -8.46
CA LEU A 135 19.71 16.11 -7.64
C LEU A 135 20.47 15.02 -8.40
N SER A 136 21.76 15.26 -8.64
CA SER A 136 22.66 14.29 -9.27
C SER A 136 24.08 14.45 -8.72
N PRO A 137 24.75 13.36 -8.30
CA PRO A 137 24.20 12.00 -8.24
C PRO A 137 23.19 11.87 -7.08
N MET A 138 22.09 11.15 -7.31
CA MET A 138 21.07 10.88 -6.30
C MET A 138 21.43 9.57 -5.59
N VAL A 139 22.22 9.67 -4.52
CA VAL A 139 22.79 8.50 -3.83
C VAL A 139 22.39 8.49 -2.38
N SER A 140 21.67 7.44 -1.99
CA SER A 140 21.50 7.03 -0.60
C SER A 140 22.04 5.62 -0.42
N GLU A 141 22.87 5.43 0.60
CA GLU A 141 23.51 4.14 0.92
C GLU A 141 22.78 3.36 2.01
N ARG A 142 21.77 3.97 2.62
CA ARG A 142 21.03 3.38 3.74
C ARG A 142 19.58 3.84 3.74
N ILE A 143 18.71 3.03 4.30
CA ILE A 143 17.32 3.39 4.61
C ILE A 143 17.19 3.56 6.12
N VAL A 144 16.78 4.73 6.59
CA VAL A 144 16.42 4.94 8.00
C VAL A 144 14.93 4.63 8.19
N LEU A 145 14.61 3.81 9.18
CA LEU A 145 13.26 3.40 9.49
C LEU A 145 12.73 4.24 10.66
N PHE A 146 11.55 4.82 10.51
CA PHE A 146 10.85 5.60 11.52
C PHE A 146 9.46 5.04 11.82
N ASP A 147 9.00 5.24 13.05
CA ASP A 147 7.64 4.94 13.52
C ASP A 147 7.18 6.09 14.40
N GLN A 148 6.15 6.81 13.96
CA GLN A 148 5.65 8.01 14.62
C GLN A 148 6.79 9.04 14.85
N GLY A 149 7.64 9.23 13.84
CA GLY A 149 8.82 10.12 13.87
C GLY A 149 10.02 9.59 14.69
N ASN A 150 9.92 8.42 15.33
CA ASN A 150 11.00 7.87 16.14
C ASN A 150 11.83 6.85 15.33
N PRO A 151 13.17 6.93 15.32
CA PRO A 151 14.01 5.93 14.65
C PRO A 151 13.79 4.52 15.23
N LYS A 152 13.62 3.54 14.33
CA LYS A 152 13.44 2.11 14.65
C LYS A 152 14.57 1.22 14.17
N GLY A 153 15.36 1.69 13.20
CA GLY A 153 16.45 0.92 12.65
C GLY A 153 17.00 1.54 11.38
N VAL A 154 18.00 0.87 10.82
CA VAL A 154 18.64 1.27 9.57
C VAL A 154 18.92 0.03 8.73
N VAL A 155 18.70 0.11 7.43
CA VAL A 155 19.13 -0.88 6.43
C VAL A 155 20.35 -0.30 5.71
N VAL A 156 21.55 -0.86 5.92
CA VAL A 156 22.82 -0.32 5.38
C VAL A 156 23.45 -1.16 4.28
N ASP A 157 23.06 -2.42 4.15
CA ASP A 157 23.52 -3.35 3.13
C ASP A 157 22.33 -4.07 2.52
N TYR A 158 22.51 -4.60 1.30
CA TYR A 158 21.49 -5.43 0.69
C TYR A 158 21.28 -6.70 1.53
N PRO A 159 20.09 -6.91 2.13
CA PRO A 159 19.89 -8.03 3.06
C PRO A 159 20.08 -9.38 2.37
N LEU A 160 20.49 -10.39 3.13
CA LEU A 160 20.46 -11.76 2.64
C LEU A 160 19.02 -12.27 2.63
N GLY A 161 18.60 -12.87 1.52
CA GLY A 161 17.28 -13.44 1.39
C GLY A 161 17.08 -14.11 0.04
N ARG A 162 15.90 -14.72 -0.14
CA ARG A 162 15.50 -15.27 -1.43
C ARG A 162 14.94 -14.15 -2.29
N GLU A 163 15.61 -13.86 -3.39
CA GLU A 163 15.08 -12.96 -4.40
C GLU A 163 13.93 -13.59 -5.17
N ILE A 164 13.01 -12.72 -5.61
CA ILE A 164 11.86 -13.03 -6.45
C ILE A 164 11.94 -12.13 -7.67
N THR A 165 11.61 -12.70 -8.83
CA THR A 165 11.58 -11.98 -10.10
C THR A 165 10.14 -11.79 -10.55
N TYR A 166 9.76 -10.55 -10.84
CA TYR A 166 8.50 -10.21 -11.49
C TYR A 166 8.76 -9.76 -12.92
N ASN A 167 8.11 -10.44 -13.87
CA ASN A 167 8.06 -10.01 -15.27
C ASN A 167 7.04 -8.87 -15.39
N THR A 168 7.44 -7.76 -15.98
CA THR A 168 6.58 -6.58 -16.10
C THR A 168 6.91 -5.79 -17.36
N ILE A 169 5.94 -5.01 -17.82
CA ILE A 169 6.15 -3.95 -18.81
C ILE A 169 6.08 -2.64 -18.03
N PHE A 170 7.25 -2.08 -17.75
CA PHE A 170 7.38 -0.96 -16.84
C PHE A 170 7.01 0.34 -17.56
N TYR A 171 5.85 0.90 -17.23
CA TYR A 171 5.26 2.05 -17.90
C TYR A 171 5.00 3.18 -16.91
N GLY A 172 5.41 4.40 -17.22
CA GLY A 172 5.20 5.58 -16.38
C GLY A 172 4.12 6.49 -16.95
N ARG A 173 3.31 7.10 -16.09
CA ARG A 173 2.18 7.93 -16.53
C ARG A 173 2.60 9.10 -17.43
N GLY A 174 3.73 9.74 -17.12
CA GLY A 174 4.24 10.89 -17.87
C GLY A 174 5.24 10.55 -18.99
N LYS A 175 6.04 9.48 -18.82
CA LYS A 175 7.18 9.18 -19.70
C LYS A 175 6.95 7.98 -20.63
N GLY A 176 5.83 7.27 -20.49
CA GLY A 176 5.54 6.09 -21.30
C GLY A 176 6.41 4.91 -20.88
N ILE A 177 6.87 4.10 -21.85
CA ILE A 177 7.65 2.89 -21.56
C ILE A 177 9.03 3.22 -20.97
N HIS A 178 9.35 2.57 -19.86
CA HIS A 178 10.64 2.65 -19.19
C HIS A 178 11.50 1.40 -19.40
N SER A 179 10.89 0.22 -19.37
CA SER A 179 11.59 -1.06 -19.51
C SER A 179 10.63 -2.19 -19.87
N THR A 180 11.14 -3.23 -20.52
CA THR A 180 10.48 -4.54 -20.67
C THR A 180 11.22 -5.64 -19.91
N GLU A 181 12.29 -5.29 -19.20
CA GLU A 181 13.08 -6.23 -18.42
C GLU A 181 12.41 -6.53 -17.07
N PRO A 182 12.52 -7.78 -16.59
CA PRO A 182 12.03 -8.16 -15.27
C PRO A 182 12.74 -7.41 -14.14
N PHE A 183 12.07 -7.26 -13.00
CA PHE A 183 12.67 -6.78 -11.76
C PHE A 183 12.88 -7.94 -10.80
N THR A 184 14.07 -7.98 -10.18
CA THR A 184 14.44 -8.98 -9.19
C THR A 184 14.79 -8.29 -7.87
N GLY A 185 14.26 -8.79 -6.76
CA GLY A 185 14.57 -8.25 -5.43
C GLY A 185 13.95 -9.06 -4.29
N LEU A 186 14.10 -8.56 -3.07
CA LEU A 186 13.55 -9.18 -1.86
C LEU A 186 12.16 -8.65 -1.58
N MET A 187 11.27 -9.46 -1.01
CA MET A 187 9.96 -8.97 -0.56
C MET A 187 10.14 -7.88 0.50
N LEU A 188 9.60 -6.69 0.24
CA LEU A 188 9.76 -5.53 1.13
C LEU A 188 9.20 -5.81 2.53
N LYS A 189 8.04 -6.48 2.62
CA LYS A 189 7.42 -6.86 3.90
C LYS A 189 8.34 -7.68 4.79
N ASP A 190 9.16 -8.56 4.23
CA ASP A 190 10.04 -9.43 5.01
C ASP A 190 11.21 -8.65 5.62
N ILE A 191 11.69 -7.62 4.91
CA ILE A 191 12.73 -6.72 5.42
C ILE A 191 12.18 -5.83 6.54
N LEU A 192 10.94 -5.36 6.38
CA LEU A 192 10.33 -4.38 7.26
C LEU A 192 9.63 -4.98 8.49
N ALA A 193 9.24 -6.26 8.46
CA ALA A 193 8.45 -6.92 9.51
C ALA A 193 9.04 -6.85 10.92
N ARG A 194 10.38 -6.73 11.05
CA ARG A 194 11.03 -6.56 12.36
C ARG A 194 10.80 -5.19 12.97
N ALA A 195 10.80 -4.14 12.15
CA ALA A 195 10.58 -2.77 12.61
C ALA A 195 9.08 -2.47 12.73
N TYR A 196 8.26 -3.05 11.86
CA TYR A 196 6.83 -2.78 11.76
C TYR A 196 6.03 -4.09 11.83
N PRO A 197 5.71 -4.59 13.04
CA PRO A 197 4.97 -5.83 13.20
C PRO A 197 3.53 -5.68 12.68
N VAL A 198 3.01 -6.76 12.10
CA VAL A 198 1.60 -6.83 11.69
C VAL A 198 0.72 -6.83 12.94
N SER A 199 -0.26 -5.93 12.95
CA SER A 199 -1.28 -5.82 13.99
C SER A 199 -2.60 -5.39 13.38
N ARG A 200 -3.73 -5.61 14.07
CA ARG A 200 -5.04 -5.10 13.63
C ARG A 200 -4.99 -3.59 13.39
N GLU A 201 -4.35 -2.86 14.29
CA GLU A 201 -4.23 -1.40 14.18
C GLU A 201 -3.44 -0.98 12.94
N ASN A 202 -2.29 -1.60 12.67
CA ASN A 202 -1.50 -1.29 11.50
C ASN A 202 -2.24 -1.65 10.21
N LEU A 203 -2.87 -2.84 10.15
CA LEU A 203 -3.68 -3.25 8.99
C LEU A 203 -4.84 -2.29 8.70
N GLN A 204 -5.44 -1.69 9.74
CA GLN A 204 -6.56 -0.76 9.58
C GLN A 204 -6.10 0.66 9.27
N LYS A 205 -5.10 1.17 9.98
CA LYS A 205 -4.80 2.61 10.08
C LYS A 205 -3.38 2.99 9.71
N GLY A 206 -2.49 2.02 9.53
CA GLY A 206 -1.10 2.28 9.20
C GLY A 206 -0.99 2.89 7.80
N ILE A 207 -0.39 4.07 7.71
CA ILE A 207 0.15 4.63 6.46
C ILE A 207 1.66 4.66 6.59
N MET A 208 2.33 4.22 5.53
CA MET A 208 3.76 4.32 5.38
C MET A 208 4.10 5.38 4.34
N CYS A 209 5.14 6.18 4.57
CA CYS A 209 5.73 7.02 3.54
C CYS A 209 7.13 6.51 3.24
N ILE A 210 7.41 6.22 1.98
CA ILE A 210 8.77 5.89 1.52
C ILE A 210 9.27 7.12 0.77
N SER A 211 10.45 7.63 1.16
CA SER A 211 11.06 8.80 0.55
C SER A 211 12.45 8.50 0.00
N ALA A 212 12.81 9.27 -1.02
CA ALA A 212 14.11 9.30 -1.65
C ALA A 212 14.96 10.45 -1.11
N GLU A 213 16.26 10.38 -1.40
CA GLU A 213 17.25 11.41 -1.06
C GLU A 213 16.89 12.81 -1.58
N ASP A 214 16.19 12.91 -2.71
CA ASP A 214 15.76 14.17 -3.33
C ASP A 214 14.41 14.69 -2.79
N GLY A 215 13.81 13.98 -1.81
CA GLY A 215 12.50 14.30 -1.26
C GLY A 215 11.31 13.76 -2.05
N TYR A 216 11.54 13.04 -3.17
CA TYR A 216 10.49 12.30 -3.88
C TYR A 216 9.95 11.19 -2.98
N ARG A 217 8.64 10.97 -2.99
CA ARG A 217 8.01 10.08 -2.00
C ARG A 217 6.66 9.57 -2.45
N ALA A 218 6.21 8.49 -1.83
CA ALA A 218 4.87 7.96 -1.98
C ALA A 218 4.36 7.40 -0.64
N ALA A 219 3.04 7.50 -0.45
CA ALA A 219 2.32 6.93 0.66
C ALA A 219 1.80 5.54 0.27
N PHE A 220 1.85 4.63 1.23
CA PHE A 220 1.38 3.26 1.10
C PHE A 220 0.51 2.90 2.30
N SER A 221 -0.61 2.22 2.11
CA SER A 221 -1.32 1.61 3.24
C SER A 221 -0.44 0.49 3.80
N PHE A 222 -0.42 0.30 5.11
CA PHE A 222 0.33 -0.82 5.68
C PHE A 222 -0.21 -2.16 5.13
N SER A 223 -1.53 -2.24 4.91
CA SER A 223 -2.16 -3.41 4.31
C SER A 223 -1.61 -3.71 2.91
N GLU A 224 -1.44 -2.70 2.03
CA GLU A 224 -0.94 -2.97 0.68
C GLU A 224 0.51 -3.46 0.67
N VAL A 225 1.32 -3.13 1.68
CA VAL A 225 2.71 -3.61 1.77
C VAL A 225 2.78 -5.00 2.39
N PHE A 226 2.01 -5.26 3.46
CA PHE A 226 2.18 -6.45 4.29
C PHE A 226 1.13 -7.56 4.07
N ASN A 227 -0.03 -7.25 3.48
CA ASN A 227 -1.22 -8.08 3.59
C ASN A 227 -1.83 -8.47 2.23
N ARG A 228 -1.14 -8.23 1.12
CA ARG A 228 -1.62 -8.63 -0.21
C ARG A 228 -1.73 -10.15 -0.36
N ASN A 229 -2.69 -10.58 -1.15
CA ASN A 229 -2.99 -11.98 -1.46
C ASN A 229 -3.08 -12.27 -2.96
N ASP A 230 -2.61 -11.34 -3.79
CA ASP A 230 -2.65 -11.43 -5.26
C ASP A 230 -1.28 -11.72 -5.89
N GLN A 231 -0.27 -12.03 -5.07
CA GLN A 231 1.09 -12.38 -5.49
C GLN A 231 1.78 -11.25 -6.29
N GLN A 232 1.43 -10.00 -5.97
CA GLN A 232 2.03 -8.79 -6.54
C GLN A 232 2.63 -7.91 -5.44
N GLU A 233 3.44 -8.50 -4.55
CA GLU A 233 4.10 -7.80 -3.45
C GLU A 233 5.15 -6.79 -3.92
N PHE A 234 5.44 -5.82 -3.05
CA PHE A 234 6.51 -4.84 -3.24
C PHE A 234 7.88 -5.50 -3.07
N LEU A 235 8.83 -5.14 -3.94
CA LEU A 235 10.21 -5.59 -3.84
C LEU A 235 11.15 -4.45 -3.41
N LEU A 236 12.14 -4.81 -2.60
CA LEU A 236 13.37 -4.05 -2.40
C LEU A 236 14.41 -4.54 -3.41
N VAL A 237 14.76 -3.68 -4.36
CA VAL A 237 15.74 -3.96 -5.42
C VAL A 237 17.08 -3.33 -5.01
N GLY A 238 18.13 -4.14 -5.00
CA GLY A 238 19.50 -3.71 -4.71
C GLY A 238 20.21 -3.23 -5.97
N THR A 239 21.08 -2.24 -5.82
CA THR A 239 21.97 -1.73 -6.89
C THR A 239 23.42 -1.76 -6.44
N LYS A 240 24.34 -1.16 -7.21
CA LYS A 240 25.73 -1.01 -6.77
C LYS A 240 25.89 0.18 -5.83
N LYS A 241 26.75 0.03 -4.81
CA LYS A 241 27.14 1.17 -3.94
C LYS A 241 27.70 2.31 -4.80
N GLY A 242 27.25 3.54 -4.54
CA GLY A 242 27.60 4.73 -5.31
C GLY A 242 26.90 4.89 -6.67
N GLU A 243 25.99 4.00 -7.05
CA GLU A 243 25.20 4.15 -8.29
C GLU A 243 24.20 5.31 -8.18
N ASP A 244 24.04 6.06 -9.26
CA ASP A 244 22.98 7.07 -9.36
C ASP A 244 21.59 6.41 -9.26
N GLY A 245 20.74 6.95 -8.40
CA GLY A 245 19.51 6.32 -7.96
C GLY A 245 19.65 5.37 -6.77
N GLY A 246 20.79 5.44 -6.05
CA GLY A 246 21.06 4.88 -4.72
C GLY A 246 21.05 3.35 -4.60
N LEU A 247 21.51 2.86 -3.44
CA LEU A 247 21.70 1.42 -3.15
C LEU A 247 20.39 0.62 -3.17
N PHE A 248 19.29 1.29 -2.84
CA PHE A 248 17.98 0.68 -2.68
C PHE A 248 16.92 1.37 -3.52
N ARG A 249 16.09 0.57 -4.18
CA ARG A 249 14.92 1.01 -4.96
C ARG A 249 13.70 0.20 -4.56
N ILE A 250 12.53 0.82 -4.56
CA ILE A 250 11.26 0.12 -4.39
C ILE A 250 10.68 -0.20 -5.77
N PHE A 251 10.23 -1.45 -5.93
CA PHE A 251 9.45 -1.87 -7.08
C PHE A 251 8.04 -2.29 -6.66
N PRO A 252 7.00 -1.50 -7.00
CA PRO A 252 5.62 -1.81 -6.67
C PRO A 252 5.00 -2.76 -7.72
N ALA A 253 5.15 -4.07 -7.55
CA ALA A 253 4.68 -5.04 -8.56
C ALA A 253 3.17 -4.98 -8.82
N ALA A 254 2.39 -4.54 -7.83
CA ALA A 254 0.96 -4.35 -7.94
C ALA A 254 0.55 -3.21 -8.87
N ASP A 255 1.46 -2.28 -9.18
CA ASP A 255 1.15 -1.06 -9.90
C ASP A 255 1.27 -1.23 -11.41
N PHE A 256 0.37 -0.55 -12.10
CA PHE A 256 0.40 -0.33 -13.53
C PHE A 256 1.41 0.78 -13.89
N PHE A 257 1.43 1.88 -13.13
CA PHE A 257 2.34 3.00 -13.40
C PHE A 257 3.59 2.95 -12.50
N SER A 258 4.73 3.28 -13.08
CA SER A 258 6.03 3.32 -12.40
C SER A 258 6.20 4.46 -11.40
N ASP A 259 5.24 5.37 -11.28
CA ASP A 259 5.35 6.60 -10.48
C ASP A 259 5.64 6.32 -9.00
N ARG A 260 5.24 5.16 -8.45
CA ARG A 260 5.57 4.77 -7.07
C ARG A 260 6.85 3.92 -6.95
N ALA A 261 7.60 3.73 -8.03
CA ALA A 261 8.88 3.02 -8.02
C ALA A 261 10.01 3.98 -7.62
N ILE A 262 10.19 4.13 -6.30
CA ILE A 262 11.10 5.10 -5.72
C ILE A 262 12.54 4.62 -5.83
N LYS A 263 13.42 5.47 -6.35
CA LYS A 263 14.88 5.24 -6.38
C LYS A 263 15.55 5.99 -5.24
N SER A 264 16.77 5.60 -4.89
CA SER A 264 17.58 6.23 -3.86
C SER A 264 16.84 6.40 -2.54
N VAL A 265 16.17 5.31 -2.13
CA VAL A 265 15.36 5.28 -0.91
C VAL A 265 16.25 5.62 0.27
N SER A 266 15.88 6.66 1.02
CA SER A 266 16.63 7.18 2.16
C SER A 266 15.90 6.95 3.48
N GLU A 267 14.56 7.06 3.48
CA GLU A 267 13.76 6.91 4.69
C GLU A 267 12.45 6.15 4.42
N ILE A 268 11.99 5.43 5.45
CA ILE A 268 10.66 4.83 5.50
C ILE A 268 10.04 5.21 6.83
N HIS A 269 8.85 5.78 6.77
CA HIS A 269 8.08 6.24 7.92
C HIS A 269 6.82 5.39 8.06
N LEU A 270 6.49 4.95 9.27
CA LEU A 270 5.17 4.40 9.62
C LEU A 270 4.46 5.38 10.55
N GLY A 271 3.20 5.67 10.25
CA GLY A 271 2.36 6.54 11.08
C GLY A 271 2.37 7.99 10.62
N TYR A 272 1.35 8.71 11.06
CA TYR A 272 1.05 10.10 10.73
C TYR A 272 0.24 10.76 11.85
#